data_AF-A0A5S9MHT6-F1
#
_entry.id   AF-A0A5S9MHT6-F1
#
_cell.length_a   1.000
_cell.length_b   1.000
_cell.length_c   1.000
_cell.angle_alpha   90.00
_cell.angle_beta   90.00
_cell.angle_gamma   90.00
#
_symmetry.space_group_name_H-M   'P 1'
#
loop_
_entity.id
_entity.type
_entity.pdbx_description
1 polymer ?
#
loop_
_entity_poly.entity_id
_entity_poly.type
_entity_poly.pdbx_seq_one_letter_code
_entity_poly.pdbx_strand_id
1 'polypeptide(L)'
;MSQCLLDPGDVALVPDPGYPEYHSGILMADAKPYCIKLESKKMAICRISLQLIRRYSKKAKVLFLNYPNNPTGAVANDAFFEETADFASAHGLHVIHDFAYGSFHYEQKPVSFLNAPLGKSVGVELYSLSKTFNMAGWRVAFAVGNEDIIQAINAFQDHVFVSMYGGFQQAATVALQSDDRHIQSLKEVYLERIHFFIRQAEKQLGWSIERPAGAFYLWAPIPDDFEHSHEFADYLLEHTDVVVTPGGVFGAHGRRHVRISMVAPIEQLALFIDRLRILPIRFNQKPAYSGFLMSYTFHRTTIDGYLLSCKIGGFL
;
A
#
# COMPACT_ATOMS: atom_id res chain seq x y z
N MET A 1 9.99 -2.56 -17.70
CA MET A 1 10.00 -3.67 -16.72
C MET A 1 9.20 -4.86 -17.21
N SER A 2 7.86 -4.82 -17.20
CA SER A 2 7.04 -5.96 -17.65
C SER A 2 7.41 -6.44 -19.05
N GLN A 3 7.55 -5.52 -20.01
CA GLN A 3 7.97 -5.80 -21.40
C GLN A 3 9.36 -6.46 -21.53
N CYS A 4 10.19 -6.38 -20.48
CA CYS A 4 11.54 -6.94 -20.47
C CYS A 4 11.62 -8.30 -19.75
N LEU A 5 10.63 -8.63 -18.92
CA LEU A 5 10.69 -9.73 -17.94
C LEU A 5 9.51 -10.71 -18.02
N LEU A 6 8.51 -10.42 -18.86
CA LEU A 6 7.32 -11.23 -19.02
C LEU A 6 7.11 -11.53 -20.50
N ASP A 7 6.91 -12.81 -20.79
CA ASP A 7 6.41 -13.27 -22.07
C ASP A 7 4.87 -13.42 -22.05
N PRO A 8 4.22 -13.49 -23.22
CA PRO A 8 2.79 -13.78 -23.31
C PRO A 8 2.40 -15.04 -22.53
N GLY A 9 1.42 -14.91 -21.63
CA GLY A 9 0.92 -16.00 -20.79
C GLY A 9 1.65 -16.21 -19.47
N ASP A 10 2.80 -15.55 -19.24
CA ASP A 10 3.48 -15.56 -17.94
C ASP A 10 2.60 -14.95 -16.84
N VAL A 11 2.91 -15.30 -15.59
CA VAL A 11 2.21 -14.74 -14.42
C VAL A 11 3.09 -13.73 -13.70
N ALA A 12 2.51 -12.57 -13.40
CA ALA A 12 3.12 -11.56 -12.55
C ALA A 12 2.31 -11.42 -11.26
N LEU A 13 3.00 -11.49 -10.14
CA LEU A 13 2.44 -11.40 -8.81
C LEU A 13 2.40 -9.93 -8.37
N VAL A 14 1.22 -9.45 -7.98
CA VAL A 14 1.00 -8.06 -7.57
C VAL A 14 0.30 -7.98 -6.21
N PRO A 15 0.61 -7.00 -5.36
CA PRO A 15 -0.06 -6.84 -4.07
C PRO A 15 -1.52 -6.38 -4.23
N ASP A 16 -2.40 -6.80 -3.32
CA ASP A 16 -3.78 -6.33 -3.18
C ASP A 16 -4.09 -5.99 -1.71
N PRO A 17 -4.33 -4.70 -1.37
CA PRO A 17 -4.33 -3.56 -2.28
C PRO A 17 -2.93 -3.19 -2.80
N GLY A 18 -2.85 -2.69 -4.04
CA GLY A 18 -1.61 -2.30 -4.71
C GLY A 18 -1.81 -1.23 -5.77
N TYR A 19 -0.71 -0.64 -6.24
CA TYR A 19 -0.77 0.44 -7.24
C TYR A 19 -1.34 -0.09 -8.58
N PRO A 20 -2.42 0.50 -9.12
CA PRO A 20 -3.12 -0.05 -10.29
C PRO A 20 -2.25 -0.14 -11.55
N GLU A 21 -1.27 0.74 -11.73
CA GLU A 21 -0.44 0.74 -12.94
C GLU A 21 0.47 -0.49 -13.08
N TYR A 22 0.64 -1.29 -12.02
CA TYR A 22 1.30 -2.59 -12.17
C TYR A 22 0.54 -3.47 -13.17
N HIS A 23 -0.80 -3.41 -13.18
CA HIS A 23 -1.64 -4.16 -14.11
C HIS A 23 -1.43 -3.72 -15.57
N SER A 24 -1.33 -2.41 -15.82
CA SER A 24 -1.16 -1.85 -17.16
C SER A 24 0.03 -2.48 -17.88
N GLY A 25 1.21 -2.46 -17.25
CA GLY A 25 2.43 -3.02 -17.84
C GLY A 25 2.38 -4.53 -18.05
N ILE A 26 1.73 -5.26 -17.13
CA ILE A 26 1.56 -6.72 -17.22
C ILE A 26 0.64 -7.09 -18.40
N LEU A 27 -0.52 -6.45 -18.50
CA LEU A 27 -1.49 -6.71 -19.57
C LEU A 27 -0.94 -6.36 -20.95
N MET A 28 -0.17 -5.26 -21.06
CA MET A 28 0.51 -4.90 -22.31
C MET A 28 1.60 -5.90 -22.73
N ALA A 29 2.07 -6.76 -21.83
CA ALA A 29 3.04 -7.83 -22.14
C ALA A 29 2.32 -9.16 -22.46
N ASP A 30 0.99 -9.13 -22.65
CA ASP A 30 0.13 -10.31 -22.78
C ASP A 30 0.27 -11.31 -21.61
N ALA A 31 0.73 -10.82 -20.45
CA ALA A 31 0.91 -11.59 -19.23
C ALA A 31 -0.31 -11.44 -18.30
N LYS A 32 -0.37 -12.29 -17.26
CA LYS A 32 -1.51 -12.39 -16.35
C LYS A 32 -1.15 -11.88 -14.96
N PRO A 33 -1.80 -10.81 -14.48
CA PRO A 33 -1.62 -10.40 -13.09
C PRO A 33 -2.32 -11.40 -12.17
N TYR A 34 -1.64 -11.78 -11.10
CA TYR A 34 -2.21 -12.55 -10.00
C TYR A 34 -2.08 -11.76 -8.71
N CYS A 35 -3.23 -11.30 -8.19
CA CYS A 35 -3.30 -10.48 -7.00
C CYS A 35 -3.04 -11.31 -5.74
N ILE A 36 -2.10 -10.87 -4.92
CA ILE A 36 -1.78 -11.45 -3.63
C ILE A 36 -2.24 -10.50 -2.54
N LYS A 37 -3.19 -10.99 -1.75
CA LYS A 37 -3.69 -10.27 -0.59
C LYS A 37 -2.54 -9.89 0.35
N LEU A 38 -2.50 -8.61 0.72
CA LEU A 38 -1.70 -8.15 1.85
C LEU A 38 -2.34 -8.61 3.15
N GLU A 39 -1.62 -9.40 3.94
CA GLU A 39 -2.06 -9.86 5.25
C GLU A 39 -1.69 -8.81 6.31
N SER A 40 -2.65 -8.43 7.16
CA SER A 40 -2.33 -7.74 8.41
C SER A 40 -3.45 -7.71 9.45
N LYS A 41 -3.04 -7.54 10.71
CA LYS A 41 -3.89 -7.07 11.83
C LYS A 41 -3.78 -5.55 12.08
N LYS A 42 -2.77 -4.87 11.51
CA LYS A 42 -2.49 -3.41 11.63
C LYS A 42 -1.85 -2.85 10.35
N MET A 43 -2.24 -1.67 9.90
CA MET A 43 -1.77 -1.14 8.59
C MET A 43 -0.25 -0.99 8.49
N ALA A 44 0.47 -0.74 9.60
CA ALA A 44 1.92 -0.59 9.60
C ALA A 44 2.73 -1.84 9.16
N ILE A 45 2.14 -3.04 9.16
CA ILE A 45 2.84 -4.32 8.94
C ILE A 45 2.16 -5.16 7.83
N CYS A 46 1.46 -4.52 6.89
CA CYS A 46 0.88 -5.24 5.76
C CYS A 46 1.98 -5.89 4.90
N ARG A 47 1.93 -7.21 4.75
CA ARG A 47 2.93 -7.98 3.99
C ARG A 47 2.26 -8.97 3.06
N ILE A 48 2.97 -9.32 1.99
CA ILE A 48 2.57 -10.42 1.13
C ILE A 48 2.87 -11.75 1.82
N SER A 49 1.93 -12.69 1.75
CA SER A 49 2.10 -14.05 2.27
C SER A 49 2.85 -14.94 1.28
N LEU A 50 4.11 -15.26 1.58
CA LEU A 50 4.93 -16.15 0.73
C LEU A 50 4.33 -17.56 0.61
N GLN A 51 3.55 -18.01 1.61
CA GLN A 51 2.84 -19.28 1.54
C GLN A 51 1.75 -19.29 0.44
N LEU A 52 1.04 -18.17 0.26
CA LEU A 52 0.08 -18.02 -0.84
C LEU A 52 0.78 -17.99 -2.19
N ILE A 53 1.98 -17.38 -2.25
CA ILE A 53 2.78 -17.33 -3.48
C ILE A 53 3.23 -18.71 -3.93
N ARG A 54 3.63 -19.62 -3.01
CA ARG A 54 4.14 -20.96 -3.37
C ARG A 54 3.27 -21.75 -4.33
N ARG A 55 1.94 -21.55 -4.28
CA ARG A 55 1.00 -22.24 -5.18
C ARG A 55 1.10 -21.77 -6.64
N TYR A 56 1.58 -20.55 -6.85
CA TYR A 56 1.67 -19.89 -8.14
C TYR A 56 3.12 -19.68 -8.60
N SER A 57 4.10 -19.85 -7.71
CA SER A 57 5.52 -19.59 -7.99
C SER A 57 6.08 -20.41 -9.15
N LYS A 58 5.51 -21.60 -9.45
CA LYS A 58 5.92 -22.40 -10.62
C LYS A 58 5.56 -21.77 -11.96
N LYS A 59 4.59 -20.84 -12.00
CA LYS A 59 4.14 -20.14 -13.21
C LYS A 59 4.45 -18.65 -13.18
N ALA A 60 4.73 -18.11 -12.00
CA ALA A 60 5.09 -16.72 -11.83
C ALA A 60 6.54 -16.47 -12.25
N LYS A 61 6.77 -15.32 -12.86
CA LYS A 61 8.11 -14.83 -13.24
C LYS A 61 8.53 -13.59 -12.47
N VAL A 62 7.55 -12.75 -12.14
CA VAL A 62 7.78 -11.44 -11.53
C VAL A 62 6.97 -11.29 -10.26
N LEU A 63 7.55 -10.68 -9.23
CA LEU A 63 6.90 -10.23 -8.01
C LEU A 63 7.06 -8.72 -7.85
N PHE A 64 5.95 -7.98 -7.85
CA PHE A 64 5.94 -6.57 -7.51
C PHE A 64 5.81 -6.37 -5.99
N LEU A 65 6.64 -5.48 -5.44
CA LEU A 65 6.56 -5.01 -4.06
C LEU A 65 6.55 -3.48 -4.05
N ASN A 66 5.93 -2.87 -3.04
CA ASN A 66 5.94 -1.42 -2.87
C ASN A 66 5.90 -1.06 -1.39
N TYR A 67 7.04 -0.62 -0.84
CA TYR A 67 7.18 -0.22 0.56
C TYR A 67 8.14 0.98 0.69
N PRO A 68 7.73 2.13 1.27
CA PRO A 68 6.41 2.41 1.81
C PRO A 68 5.28 2.31 0.77
N ASN A 69 4.16 1.70 1.19
CA ASN A 69 3.13 1.23 0.29
C ASN A 69 2.12 2.31 -0.10
N ASN A 70 1.76 2.34 -1.37
CA ASN A 70 0.56 2.98 -1.90
C ASN A 70 -0.48 1.88 -2.21
N PRO A 71 -1.67 1.89 -1.57
CA PRO A 71 -2.28 3.02 -0.86
C PRO A 71 -2.16 2.99 0.67
N THR A 72 -1.64 1.93 1.27
CA THR A 72 -1.86 1.64 2.70
C THR A 72 -0.94 2.42 3.65
N GLY A 73 0.20 2.92 3.18
CA GLY A 73 1.24 3.51 4.03
C GLY A 73 2.01 2.49 4.87
N ALA A 74 1.85 1.19 4.60
CA ALA A 74 2.62 0.12 5.23
C ALA A 74 4.11 0.19 4.88
N VAL A 75 4.96 -0.32 5.76
CA VAL A 75 6.41 -0.37 5.56
C VAL A 75 6.93 -1.80 5.69
N ALA A 76 8.06 -2.07 5.03
CA ALA A 76 8.79 -3.33 5.14
C ALA A 76 10.00 -3.18 6.07
N ASN A 77 10.58 -4.30 6.48
CA ASN A 77 11.81 -4.36 7.26
C ASN A 77 12.82 -5.32 6.61
N ASP A 78 14.06 -5.32 7.09
CA ASP A 78 15.15 -6.14 6.53
C ASP A 78 14.78 -7.63 6.47
N ALA A 79 14.24 -8.16 7.57
CA ALA A 79 13.87 -9.58 7.65
C ALA A 79 12.84 -10.00 6.58
N PHE A 80 11.86 -9.14 6.27
CA PHE A 80 10.89 -9.42 5.21
C PHE A 80 11.55 -9.42 3.83
N PHE A 81 12.46 -8.47 3.56
CA PHE A 81 13.15 -8.43 2.28
C PHE A 81 14.16 -9.56 2.11
N GLU A 82 14.83 -10.00 3.18
CA GLU A 82 15.68 -11.19 3.19
C GLU A 82 14.86 -12.44 2.87
N GLU A 83 13.74 -12.67 3.59
CA GLU A 83 12.85 -13.79 3.35
C GLU A 83 12.28 -13.78 1.91
N THR A 84 11.95 -12.59 1.40
CA THR A 84 11.47 -12.42 0.02
C THR A 84 12.57 -12.74 -1.00
N ALA A 85 13.80 -12.27 -0.79
CA ALA A 85 14.90 -12.49 -1.71
C ALA A 85 15.29 -13.98 -1.76
N ASP A 86 15.33 -14.65 -0.60
CA ASP A 86 15.55 -16.09 -0.51
C ASP A 86 14.46 -16.88 -1.22
N PHE A 87 13.20 -16.49 -1.00
CA PHE A 87 12.06 -17.09 -1.68
C PHE A 87 12.13 -16.92 -3.21
N ALA A 88 12.44 -15.70 -3.66
CA ALA A 88 12.55 -15.40 -5.08
C ALA A 88 13.68 -16.19 -5.74
N SER A 89 14.83 -16.29 -5.07
CA SER A 89 15.98 -17.11 -5.50
C SER A 89 15.59 -18.59 -5.65
N ALA A 90 14.95 -19.15 -4.62
CA ALA A 90 14.56 -20.56 -4.60
C ALA A 90 13.50 -20.93 -5.66
N HIS A 91 12.75 -19.94 -6.16
CA HIS A 91 11.66 -20.15 -7.09
C HIS A 91 11.89 -19.54 -8.49
N GLY A 92 13.05 -18.94 -8.74
CA GLY A 92 13.37 -18.29 -10.02
C GLY A 92 12.45 -17.10 -10.34
N LEU A 93 12.09 -16.32 -9.33
CA LEU A 93 11.29 -15.10 -9.48
C LEU A 93 12.18 -13.87 -9.57
N HIS A 94 11.80 -12.92 -10.41
CA HIS A 94 12.36 -11.58 -10.44
C HIS A 94 11.55 -10.64 -9.54
N VAL A 95 12.21 -10.00 -8.57
CA VAL A 95 11.57 -9.02 -7.68
C VAL A 95 11.71 -7.62 -8.28
N ILE A 96 10.59 -6.92 -8.40
CA ILE A 96 10.56 -5.49 -8.72
C ILE A 96 10.06 -4.77 -7.49
N HIS A 97 10.97 -4.12 -6.77
CA HIS A 97 10.61 -3.27 -5.65
C HIS A 97 10.40 -1.82 -6.12
N ASP A 98 9.16 -1.35 -6.09
CA ASP A 98 8.83 0.05 -6.30
C ASP A 98 9.11 0.84 -5.01
N PHE A 99 10.18 1.63 -5.04
CA PHE A 99 10.65 2.44 -3.92
C PHE A 99 10.35 3.93 -4.11
N ALA A 100 9.27 4.28 -4.82
CA ALA A 100 8.85 5.66 -5.06
C ALA A 100 8.65 6.50 -3.78
N TYR A 101 8.33 5.86 -2.65
CA TYR A 101 8.16 6.50 -1.34
C TYR A 101 9.34 6.23 -0.40
N GLY A 102 10.48 5.76 -0.91
CA GLY A 102 11.64 5.35 -0.15
C GLY A 102 12.33 6.45 0.65
N SER A 103 11.82 7.68 0.61
CA SER A 103 12.23 8.79 1.49
C SER A 103 11.16 9.15 2.52
N PHE A 104 10.04 8.43 2.63
CA PHE A 104 8.92 8.76 3.52
C PHE A 104 8.58 7.59 4.44
N HIS A 105 9.52 7.20 5.29
CA HIS A 105 9.25 6.39 6.48
C HIS A 105 9.38 7.30 7.70
N TYR A 106 8.39 7.26 8.59
CA TYR A 106 8.29 8.26 9.65
C TYR A 106 8.95 7.88 10.97
N GLU A 107 9.06 6.59 11.28
CA GLU A 107 9.66 6.12 12.53
C GLU A 107 11.11 5.64 12.38
N GLN A 108 11.51 5.20 11.18
CA GLN A 108 12.80 4.59 10.93
C GLN A 108 13.35 5.02 9.57
N LYS A 109 14.63 4.71 9.33
CA LYS A 109 15.19 4.84 7.99
C LYS A 109 14.50 3.84 7.06
N PRO A 110 14.03 4.26 5.88
CA PRO A 110 13.51 3.36 4.85
C PRO A 110 14.52 2.26 4.52
N VAL A 111 14.04 1.02 4.46
CA VAL A 111 14.85 -0.15 4.09
C VAL A 111 14.76 -0.36 2.58
N SER A 112 15.90 -0.46 1.90
CA SER A 112 15.98 -0.84 0.50
C SER A 112 15.90 -2.36 0.37
N PHE A 113 15.19 -2.86 -0.63
CA PHE A 113 15.18 -4.28 -0.95
C PHE A 113 16.60 -4.80 -1.30
N LEU A 114 17.44 -3.92 -1.86
CA LEU A 114 18.81 -4.25 -2.23
C LEU A 114 19.76 -4.44 -1.04
N ASN A 115 19.31 -4.17 0.19
CA ASN A 115 20.04 -4.51 1.41
C ASN A 115 19.97 -6.02 1.72
N ALA A 116 18.97 -6.73 1.20
CA ALA A 116 18.88 -8.17 1.37
C ALA A 116 20.08 -8.85 0.67
N PRO A 117 20.72 -9.87 1.29
CA PRO A 117 21.92 -10.51 0.71
C PRO A 117 21.75 -10.99 -0.73
N LEU A 118 20.57 -11.53 -1.07
CA LEU A 118 20.23 -11.97 -2.43
C LEU A 118 19.43 -10.93 -3.24
N GLY A 119 19.13 -9.76 -2.68
CA GLY A 119 18.24 -8.76 -3.28
C GLY A 119 18.71 -8.32 -4.67
N LYS A 120 20.01 -8.01 -4.83
CA LYS A 120 20.59 -7.68 -6.14
C LYS A 120 20.68 -8.86 -7.09
N SER A 121 20.72 -10.10 -6.58
CA SER A 121 20.79 -11.29 -7.43
C SER A 121 19.44 -11.60 -8.09
N VAL A 122 18.34 -11.29 -7.40
CA VAL A 122 16.99 -11.71 -7.84
C VAL A 122 16.11 -10.55 -8.29
N GLY A 123 16.55 -9.31 -8.23
CA GLY A 123 15.66 -8.20 -8.54
C GLY A 123 16.29 -6.85 -8.72
N VAL A 124 15.40 -5.88 -8.89
CA VAL A 124 15.70 -4.46 -9.04
C VAL A 124 14.81 -3.62 -8.15
N GLU A 125 15.31 -2.46 -7.78
CA GLU A 125 14.58 -1.41 -7.10
C GLU A 125 14.37 -0.23 -8.06
N LEU A 126 13.12 0.23 -8.17
CA LEU A 126 12.73 1.39 -8.94
C LEU A 126 12.66 2.61 -8.03
N TYR A 127 13.41 3.65 -8.35
CA TYR A 127 13.42 4.89 -7.58
C TYR A 127 12.92 6.05 -8.44
N SER A 128 12.00 6.86 -7.90
CA SER A 128 11.45 8.03 -8.57
C SER A 128 11.80 9.32 -7.84
N LEU A 129 12.26 10.33 -8.58
CA LEU A 129 12.48 11.67 -8.02
C LEU A 129 11.15 12.40 -7.77
N SER A 130 10.03 11.86 -8.26
CA SER A 130 8.72 12.49 -8.22
C SER A 130 8.30 12.91 -6.81
N LYS A 131 8.57 12.04 -5.83
CA LYS A 131 8.04 12.18 -4.47
C LYS A 131 9.09 12.76 -3.55
N THR A 132 10.30 12.20 -3.57
CA THR A 132 11.42 12.62 -2.73
C THR A 132 11.76 14.10 -2.89
N PHE A 133 11.70 14.61 -4.12
CA PHE A 133 12.14 15.97 -4.45
C PHE A 133 11.02 16.88 -4.98
N ASN A 134 9.76 16.47 -4.83
CA ASN A 134 8.60 17.15 -5.43
C ASN A 134 8.72 17.35 -6.96
N MET A 135 9.43 16.44 -7.65
CA MET A 135 9.73 16.53 -9.09
C MET A 135 8.76 15.71 -9.96
N ALA A 136 7.50 15.54 -9.55
CA ALA A 136 6.56 14.65 -10.27
C ALA A 136 6.38 15.03 -11.75
N GLY A 137 6.35 16.34 -12.07
CA GLY A 137 6.24 16.86 -13.42
C GLY A 137 7.52 16.74 -14.27
N TRP A 138 8.67 16.41 -13.68
CA TRP A 138 9.96 16.31 -14.37
C TRP A 138 10.18 14.95 -15.03
N ARG A 139 9.37 13.95 -14.64
CA ARG A 139 9.34 12.61 -15.24
C ARG A 139 10.69 11.88 -15.18
N VAL A 140 11.37 11.94 -14.03
CA VAL A 140 12.66 11.25 -13.83
C VAL A 140 12.53 10.12 -12.80
N ALA A 141 13.00 8.94 -13.18
CA ALA A 141 13.12 7.74 -12.36
C ALA A 141 14.28 6.87 -12.89
N PHE A 142 14.78 5.95 -12.07
CA PHE A 142 15.82 5.00 -12.45
C PHE A 142 15.60 3.64 -11.78
N ALA A 143 16.23 2.61 -12.34
CA ALA A 143 16.28 1.26 -11.78
C ALA A 143 17.71 0.93 -11.33
N VAL A 144 17.85 0.24 -10.21
CA VAL A 144 19.14 -0.27 -9.70
C VAL A 144 18.97 -1.70 -9.21
N GLY A 145 19.91 -2.60 -9.49
CA GLY A 145 19.84 -4.00 -9.04
C GLY A 145 20.56 -4.97 -9.96
N ASN A 146 19.93 -6.12 -10.22
CA ASN A 146 20.45 -7.21 -11.04
C ASN A 146 20.91 -6.74 -12.44
N GLU A 147 22.14 -7.09 -12.82
CA GLU A 147 22.77 -6.63 -14.05
C GLU A 147 22.04 -7.11 -15.32
N ASP A 148 21.60 -8.37 -15.36
CA ASP A 148 20.87 -8.93 -16.51
C ASP A 148 19.53 -8.21 -16.74
N ILE A 149 18.81 -7.91 -15.65
CA ILE A 149 17.57 -7.12 -15.70
C ILE A 149 17.86 -5.71 -16.22
N ILE A 150 18.92 -5.05 -15.72
CA ILE A 150 19.31 -3.72 -16.21
C ILE A 150 19.70 -3.75 -17.69
N GLN A 151 20.42 -4.77 -18.13
CA GLN A 151 20.78 -4.94 -19.54
C GLN A 151 19.53 -5.12 -20.43
N ALA A 152 18.55 -5.90 -19.98
CA ALA A 152 17.29 -6.06 -20.70
C ALA A 152 16.49 -4.75 -20.80
N ILE A 153 16.51 -3.92 -19.74
CA ILE A 153 15.92 -2.58 -19.78
C ILE A 153 16.65 -1.69 -20.79
N ASN A 154 17.97 -1.64 -20.76
CA ASN A 154 18.77 -0.83 -21.68
C ASN A 154 18.53 -1.23 -23.14
N ALA A 155 18.57 -2.54 -23.43
CA ALA A 155 18.31 -3.06 -24.78
C ALA A 155 16.91 -2.67 -25.30
N PHE A 156 15.89 -2.73 -24.44
CA PHE A 156 14.56 -2.24 -24.80
C PHE A 156 14.55 -0.72 -25.03
N GLN A 157 15.18 0.04 -24.14
CA GLN A 157 15.21 1.50 -24.22
C GLN A 157 15.94 2.02 -25.46
N ASP A 158 17.01 1.36 -25.90
CA ASP A 158 17.76 1.71 -27.12
C ASP A 158 16.89 1.71 -28.39
N HIS A 159 15.79 0.95 -28.39
CA HIS A 159 14.87 0.83 -29.52
C HIS A 159 13.63 1.72 -29.41
N VAL A 160 13.39 2.34 -28.25
CA VAL A 160 12.18 3.14 -27.99
C VAL A 160 12.51 4.61 -27.68
N PHE A 161 13.70 4.87 -27.16
CA PHE A 161 14.13 6.18 -26.70
C PHE A 161 15.51 6.53 -27.25
N VAL A 162 15.81 7.82 -27.27
CA VAL A 162 17.16 8.35 -27.51
C VAL A 162 17.52 9.20 -26.29
N SER A 163 17.79 8.51 -25.18
CA SER A 163 17.99 9.13 -23.86
C SER A 163 16.85 10.07 -23.45
N MET A 164 17.11 10.92 -22.44
CA MET A 164 16.23 11.99 -21.98
C MET A 164 16.97 13.33 -22.05
N TYR A 165 16.24 14.45 -22.12
CA TYR A 165 16.84 15.79 -22.20
C TYR A 165 17.91 16.01 -21.11
N GLY A 166 19.11 16.41 -21.52
CA GLY A 166 20.28 16.52 -20.63
C GLY A 166 20.08 17.49 -19.45
N GLY A 167 19.26 18.53 -19.61
CA GLY A 167 18.93 19.44 -18.51
C GLY A 167 18.15 18.76 -17.38
N PHE A 168 17.28 17.79 -17.68
CA PHE A 168 16.59 17.00 -16.66
C PHE A 168 17.55 16.04 -15.94
N GLN A 169 18.54 15.50 -16.66
CA GLN A 169 19.60 14.68 -16.04
C GLN A 169 20.44 15.53 -15.07
N GLN A 170 20.85 16.74 -15.48
CA GLN A 170 21.58 17.67 -14.63
C GLN A 170 20.77 18.06 -13.37
N ALA A 171 19.48 18.38 -13.53
CA ALA A 171 18.60 18.67 -12.39
C ALA A 171 18.48 17.46 -11.45
N ALA A 172 18.37 16.24 -12.00
CA ALA A 172 18.35 15.02 -11.22
C ALA A 172 19.67 14.78 -10.47
N THR A 173 20.82 15.05 -11.10
CA THR A 173 22.13 14.99 -10.43
C THR A 173 22.19 15.95 -9.25
N VAL A 174 21.76 17.21 -9.42
CA VAL A 174 21.72 18.20 -8.34
C VAL A 174 20.81 17.73 -7.20
N ALA A 175 19.63 17.19 -7.51
CA ALA A 175 18.72 16.66 -6.50
C ALA A 175 19.33 15.48 -5.72
N LEU A 176 19.93 14.51 -6.41
CA LEU A 176 20.52 13.32 -5.78
C LEU A 176 21.81 13.62 -4.99
N GLN A 177 22.51 14.70 -5.32
CA GLN A 177 23.71 15.15 -4.59
C GLN A 177 23.40 16.18 -3.50
N SER A 178 22.15 16.62 -3.38
CA SER A 178 21.72 17.53 -2.33
C SER A 178 21.75 16.86 -0.96
N ASP A 179 21.84 17.66 0.10
CA ASP A 179 21.71 17.14 1.45
C ASP A 179 20.26 16.78 1.81
N ASP A 180 20.10 15.99 2.88
CA ASP A 180 18.80 15.48 3.29
C ASP A 180 17.88 16.55 3.93
N ARG A 181 18.30 17.82 4.08
CA ARG A 181 17.50 18.85 4.79
C ARG A 181 16.15 19.08 4.12
N HIS A 182 16.11 19.11 2.79
CA HIS A 182 14.85 19.26 2.05
C HIS A 182 13.90 18.09 2.32
N ILE A 183 14.43 16.85 2.28
CA ILE A 183 13.67 15.64 2.51
C ILE A 183 13.13 15.61 3.94
N GLN A 184 13.96 15.99 4.92
CA GLN A 184 13.57 16.04 6.33
C GLN A 184 12.47 17.07 6.58
N SER A 185 12.62 18.29 6.06
CA SER A 185 11.59 19.32 6.13
C SER A 185 10.28 18.87 5.46
N LEU A 186 10.37 18.21 4.31
CA LEU A 186 9.20 17.70 3.60
C LEU A 186 8.50 16.57 4.38
N LYS A 187 9.25 15.68 5.04
CA LYS A 187 8.68 14.66 5.95
C LYS A 187 7.90 15.31 7.09
N GLU A 188 8.45 16.36 7.70
CA GLU A 188 7.81 17.09 8.80
C GLU A 188 6.49 17.72 8.37
N VAL A 189 6.44 18.33 7.17
CA VAL A 189 5.21 18.86 6.58
C VAL A 189 4.15 17.77 6.41
N TYR A 190 4.52 16.61 5.86
CA TYR A 190 3.56 15.52 5.70
C TYR A 190 3.09 14.95 7.05
N LEU A 191 3.99 14.84 8.03
CA LEU A 191 3.66 14.41 9.39
C LEU A 191 2.67 15.34 10.06
N GLU A 192 2.88 16.65 9.94
CA GLU A 192 1.99 17.67 10.47
C GLU A 192 0.59 17.52 9.87
N ARG A 193 0.51 17.39 8.53
CA ARG A 193 -0.75 17.22 7.80
C ARG A 193 -1.48 15.92 8.17
N ILE A 194 -0.76 14.80 8.25
CA ILE A 194 -1.30 13.51 8.70
C ILE A 194 -1.89 13.63 10.10
N HIS A 195 -1.12 14.20 11.03
CA HIS A 195 -1.56 14.38 12.42
C HIS A 195 -2.75 15.33 12.53
N PHE A 196 -2.72 16.43 11.79
CA PHE A 196 -3.84 17.36 11.73
C PHE A 196 -5.10 16.66 11.24
N PHE A 197 -5.04 16.01 10.08
CA PHE A 197 -6.20 15.40 9.45
C PHE A 197 -6.80 14.30 10.32
N ILE A 198 -6.00 13.36 10.83
CA ILE A 198 -6.49 12.26 11.69
C ILE A 198 -7.20 12.82 12.93
N ARG A 199 -6.59 13.80 13.62
CA ARG A 199 -7.20 14.40 14.82
C ARG A 199 -8.51 15.11 14.50
N GLN A 200 -8.59 15.85 13.40
CA GLN A 200 -9.82 16.56 13.01
C GLN A 200 -10.91 15.60 12.54
N ALA A 201 -10.55 14.57 11.78
CA ALA A 201 -11.48 13.53 11.35
C ALA A 201 -12.12 12.80 12.55
N GLU A 202 -11.31 12.40 13.53
CA GLU A 202 -11.81 11.77 14.75
C GLU A 202 -12.65 12.75 15.58
N LYS A 203 -12.15 13.96 15.82
CA LYS A 203 -12.83 14.94 16.68
C LYS A 203 -14.16 15.45 16.10
N GLN A 204 -14.22 15.68 14.79
CA GLN A 204 -15.37 16.36 14.15
C GLN A 204 -16.34 15.39 13.49
N LEU A 205 -15.86 14.25 12.99
CA LEU A 205 -16.68 13.29 12.24
C LEU A 205 -16.81 11.94 12.95
N GLY A 206 -16.05 11.72 14.04
CA GLY A 206 -15.92 10.39 14.64
C GLY A 206 -15.17 9.40 13.75
N TRP A 207 -14.47 9.86 12.71
CA TRP A 207 -13.83 9.01 11.73
C TRP A 207 -12.45 8.56 12.20
N SER A 208 -12.38 7.32 12.67
CA SER A 208 -11.12 6.72 13.14
C SER A 208 -10.29 6.20 11.96
N ILE A 209 -9.08 6.74 11.81
CA ILE A 209 -8.15 6.41 10.72
C ILE A 209 -6.79 6.05 11.31
N GLU A 210 -6.24 4.91 10.92
CA GLU A 210 -4.91 4.49 11.38
C GLU A 210 -3.83 5.39 10.74
N ARG A 211 -2.86 5.82 11.54
CA ARG A 211 -1.71 6.58 11.06
C ARG A 211 -0.83 5.68 10.18
N PRO A 212 -0.44 6.13 8.98
CA PRO A 212 0.48 5.37 8.13
C PRO A 212 1.91 5.40 8.70
N ALA A 213 2.65 4.29 8.53
CA ALA A 213 4.05 4.22 8.92
C ALA A 213 4.97 4.93 7.91
N GLY A 214 4.54 5.04 6.65
CA GLY A 214 5.21 5.78 5.60
C GLY A 214 4.29 6.21 4.46
N ALA A 215 4.87 6.79 3.40
CA ALA A 215 4.17 7.54 2.35
C ALA A 215 3.30 8.69 2.93
N PHE A 216 2.54 9.38 2.09
CA PHE A 216 1.69 10.51 2.51
C PHE A 216 0.20 10.25 2.21
N TYR A 217 -0.21 8.99 2.34
CA TYR A 217 -1.58 8.55 2.13
C TYR A 217 -2.19 8.06 3.43
N LEU A 218 -3.45 8.45 3.67
CA LEU A 218 -4.30 7.81 4.66
C LEU A 218 -5.17 6.77 3.96
N TRP A 219 -5.20 5.57 4.51
CA TRP A 219 -6.07 4.49 4.05
C TRP A 219 -7.24 4.38 5.03
N ALA A 220 -8.30 5.11 4.73
CA ALA A 220 -9.39 5.36 5.66
C ALA A 220 -10.54 4.37 5.41
N PRO A 221 -11.06 3.69 6.44
CA PRO A 221 -12.21 2.80 6.28
C PRO A 221 -13.45 3.61 5.90
N ILE A 222 -14.31 3.06 5.05
CA ILE A 222 -15.60 3.66 4.71
C ILE A 222 -16.67 3.33 5.78
N PRO A 223 -17.70 4.17 5.93
CA PRO A 223 -18.85 3.88 6.80
C PRO A 223 -19.57 2.58 6.44
N ASP A 224 -20.25 1.98 7.40
CA ASP A 224 -21.06 0.77 7.17
C ASP A 224 -22.31 1.01 6.31
N ASP A 225 -22.75 2.27 6.19
CA ASP A 225 -23.90 2.67 5.37
C ASP A 225 -23.66 2.50 3.85
N PHE A 226 -22.39 2.41 3.42
CA PHE A 226 -22.00 2.18 2.02
C PHE A 226 -21.49 0.77 1.88
N GLU A 227 -21.79 0.04 0.81
CA GLU A 227 -21.26 -1.33 0.64
C GLU A 227 -19.83 -1.30 0.07
N HIS A 228 -19.57 -0.37 -0.84
CA HIS A 228 -18.34 -0.30 -1.63
C HIS A 228 -17.73 1.10 -1.67
N SER A 229 -16.40 1.17 -1.72
CA SER A 229 -15.65 2.43 -1.71
C SER A 229 -15.95 3.38 -2.88
N HIS A 230 -16.37 2.87 -4.05
CA HIS A 230 -16.79 3.71 -5.18
C HIS A 230 -18.04 4.50 -4.84
N GLU A 231 -19.06 3.82 -4.29
CA GLU A 231 -20.30 4.44 -3.85
C GLU A 231 -20.05 5.56 -2.83
N PHE A 232 -19.19 5.30 -1.84
CA PHE A 232 -18.82 6.33 -0.86
C PHE A 232 -18.04 7.49 -1.48
N ALA A 233 -17.09 7.22 -2.40
CA ALA A 233 -16.33 8.26 -3.08
C ALA A 233 -17.21 9.15 -3.97
N ASP A 234 -18.14 8.53 -4.72
CA ASP A 234 -19.11 9.24 -5.56
C ASP A 234 -20.06 10.09 -4.70
N TYR A 235 -20.52 9.54 -3.56
CA TYR A 235 -21.37 10.27 -2.61
C TYR A 235 -20.67 11.53 -2.08
N LEU A 236 -19.40 11.42 -1.66
CA LEU A 236 -18.62 12.57 -1.21
C LEU A 236 -18.45 13.61 -2.32
N LEU A 237 -18.17 13.18 -3.55
CA LEU A 237 -18.01 14.08 -4.69
C LEU A 237 -19.30 14.84 -4.96
N GLU A 238 -20.43 14.14 -5.11
CA GLU A 238 -21.72 14.72 -5.46
C GLU A 238 -22.26 15.68 -4.39
N HIS A 239 -22.07 15.36 -3.10
CA HIS A 239 -22.71 16.11 -2.02
C HIS A 239 -21.78 17.14 -1.37
N THR A 240 -20.47 17.08 -1.63
CA THR A 240 -19.50 17.96 -0.95
C THR A 240 -18.36 18.47 -1.82
N ASP A 241 -18.31 18.11 -3.10
CA ASP A 241 -17.19 18.42 -4.00
C ASP A 241 -15.83 17.96 -3.44
N VAL A 242 -15.83 16.86 -2.68
CA VAL A 242 -14.64 16.27 -2.09
C VAL A 242 -14.25 15.03 -2.87
N VAL A 243 -13.01 14.99 -3.34
CA VAL A 243 -12.46 13.85 -4.06
C VAL A 243 -11.57 13.02 -3.13
N VAL A 244 -11.89 11.73 -3.04
CA VAL A 244 -11.03 10.68 -2.48
C VAL A 244 -10.81 9.61 -3.54
N THR A 245 -9.73 8.83 -3.44
CA THR A 245 -9.57 7.69 -4.36
C THR A 245 -10.31 6.46 -3.79
N PRO A 246 -11.32 5.91 -4.48
CA PRO A 246 -12.01 4.71 -4.01
C PRO A 246 -11.05 3.53 -3.93
N GLY A 247 -11.03 2.82 -2.80
CA GLY A 247 -10.06 1.78 -2.55
C GLY A 247 -10.15 0.59 -3.51
N GLY A 248 -11.32 0.36 -4.11
CA GLY A 248 -11.53 -0.69 -5.11
C GLY A 248 -10.63 -0.57 -6.34
N VAL A 249 -10.10 0.62 -6.68
CA VAL A 249 -9.14 0.77 -7.79
C VAL A 249 -7.78 0.17 -7.49
N PHE A 250 -7.46 -0.07 -6.21
CA PHE A 250 -6.22 -0.70 -5.78
C PHE A 250 -6.35 -2.23 -5.65
N GLY A 251 -7.53 -2.79 -5.92
CA GLY A 251 -7.81 -4.22 -5.79
C GLY A 251 -9.03 -4.52 -4.92
N ALA A 252 -9.46 -5.79 -4.94
CA ALA A 252 -10.69 -6.23 -4.28
C ALA A 252 -10.62 -6.04 -2.75
N HIS A 253 -9.43 -6.13 -2.16
CA HIS A 253 -9.23 -5.95 -0.72
C HIS A 253 -9.25 -4.48 -0.30
N GLY A 254 -9.25 -3.54 -1.25
CA GLY A 254 -9.46 -2.12 -0.99
C GLY A 254 -10.93 -1.69 -0.95
N ARG A 255 -11.89 -2.58 -1.26
CA ARG A 255 -13.31 -2.21 -1.41
C ARG A 255 -13.97 -1.51 -0.21
N ARG A 256 -13.42 -1.67 1.00
CA ARG A 256 -13.90 -1.08 2.27
C ARG A 256 -13.11 0.15 2.72
N HIS A 257 -12.26 0.71 1.86
CA HIS A 257 -11.41 1.86 2.21
C HIS A 257 -11.42 2.90 1.09
N VAL A 258 -11.05 4.13 1.44
CA VAL A 258 -10.66 5.17 0.49
C VAL A 258 -9.25 5.64 0.80
N ARG A 259 -8.51 6.06 -0.23
CA ARG A 259 -7.20 6.69 -0.08
C ARG A 259 -7.36 8.21 -0.09
N ILE A 260 -6.85 8.87 0.95
CA ILE A 260 -6.81 10.34 1.07
C ILE A 260 -5.36 10.79 1.03
N SER A 261 -5.04 11.77 0.19
CA SER A 261 -3.66 12.24 0.01
C SER A 261 -3.37 13.49 0.84
N MET A 262 -2.27 13.46 1.60
CA MET A 262 -1.85 14.55 2.50
C MET A 262 -0.96 15.59 1.80
N VAL A 263 -1.11 15.73 0.49
CA VAL A 263 -0.32 16.66 -0.34
C VAL A 263 -0.94 18.05 -0.47
N ALA A 264 -2.16 18.25 0.04
CA ALA A 264 -2.81 19.54 0.10
C ALA A 264 -2.38 20.35 1.35
N PRO A 265 -2.41 21.70 1.30
CA PRO A 265 -2.22 22.55 2.48
C PRO A 265 -3.24 22.25 3.60
N ILE A 266 -2.89 22.58 4.84
CA ILE A 266 -3.73 22.31 6.02
C ILE A 266 -5.11 22.94 5.90
N GLU A 267 -5.21 24.12 5.30
CA GLU A 267 -6.47 24.84 5.09
C GLU A 267 -7.42 24.06 4.19
N GLN A 268 -6.90 23.41 3.14
CA GLN A 268 -7.68 22.56 2.25
C GLN A 268 -8.08 21.24 2.92
N LEU A 269 -7.18 20.68 3.75
CA LEU A 269 -7.49 19.51 4.58
C LEU A 269 -8.55 19.81 5.65
N ALA A 270 -8.57 21.03 6.19
CA ALA A 270 -9.60 21.50 7.11
C ALA A 270 -10.95 21.64 6.39
N LEU A 271 -10.93 22.29 5.21
CA LEU A 271 -12.12 22.45 4.37
C LEU A 271 -12.74 21.10 3.97
N PHE A 272 -11.90 20.09 3.68
CA PHE A 272 -12.36 18.72 3.47
C PHE A 272 -13.21 18.22 4.64
N ILE A 273 -12.73 18.37 5.89
CA ILE A 273 -13.45 17.92 7.09
C ILE A 273 -14.73 18.72 7.30
N ASP A 274 -14.67 20.05 7.15
CA ASP A 274 -15.83 20.94 7.31
C ASP A 274 -16.96 20.59 6.34
N ARG A 275 -16.60 20.24 5.11
CA ARG A 275 -17.52 19.80 4.06
C ARG A 275 -18.16 18.45 4.36
N LEU A 276 -17.45 17.51 4.96
CA LEU A 276 -18.05 16.23 5.34
C LEU A 276 -19.00 16.35 6.54
N ARG A 277 -18.83 17.37 7.39
CA ARG A 277 -19.62 17.56 8.63
C ARG A 277 -21.11 17.81 8.39
N ILE A 278 -21.48 18.33 7.21
CA ILE A 278 -22.89 18.56 6.86
C ILE A 278 -23.61 17.27 6.44
N LEU A 279 -22.85 16.21 6.13
CA LEU A 279 -23.43 14.96 5.67
C LEU A 279 -23.94 14.13 6.85
N PRO A 280 -25.08 13.45 6.71
CA PRO A 280 -25.63 12.59 7.75
C PRO A 280 -24.93 11.21 7.81
N ILE A 281 -23.60 11.18 7.75
CA ILE A 281 -22.79 9.95 7.71
C ILE A 281 -22.30 9.57 9.11
N ARG A 282 -22.26 8.27 9.41
CA ARG A 282 -21.70 7.74 10.66
C ARG A 282 -20.40 6.96 10.40
N PHE A 283 -19.25 7.58 10.65
CA PHE A 283 -17.91 7.02 10.37
C PHE A 283 -17.41 5.96 11.40
N ASN A 284 -18.31 5.11 11.87
CA ASN A 284 -18.17 4.07 12.90
C ASN A 284 -18.22 4.53 14.37
N GLN A 285 -19.30 4.10 15.03
CA GLN A 285 -19.26 3.78 16.45
C GLN A 285 -18.34 2.57 16.63
N LYS A 286 -17.37 2.62 17.54
CA LYS A 286 -16.84 1.36 18.10
C LYS A 286 -18.07 0.55 18.56
N PRO A 287 -18.18 -0.77 18.29
CA PRO A 287 -19.15 -1.55 19.04
C PRO A 287 -18.85 -1.26 20.51
N ALA A 288 -19.83 -0.72 21.24
CA ALA A 288 -19.71 -0.65 22.67
C ALA A 288 -19.32 -2.06 23.11
N TYR A 289 -18.23 -2.20 23.86
CA TYR A 289 -17.97 -3.45 24.55
C TYR A 289 -19.09 -3.65 25.57
N SER A 290 -20.23 -4.18 25.14
CA SER A 290 -21.23 -4.84 25.96
C SER A 290 -21.02 -6.33 25.76
N GLY A 291 -19.89 -6.81 26.26
CA GLY A 291 -19.53 -8.22 26.30
C GLY A 291 -19.08 -8.54 27.70
N PHE A 292 -20.02 -8.62 28.64
CA PHE A 292 -19.84 -9.38 29.86
C PHE A 292 -19.37 -10.78 29.43
N LEU A 293 -18.11 -11.12 29.72
CA LEU A 293 -17.60 -12.47 29.57
C LEU A 293 -18.34 -13.36 30.58
N MET A 294 -19.44 -13.97 30.16
CA MET A 294 -19.94 -15.17 30.82
C MET A 294 -19.00 -16.31 30.41
N SER A 295 -18.09 -16.69 31.30
CA SER A 295 -17.30 -17.91 31.16
C SER A 295 -18.24 -19.11 31.25
N TYR A 296 -18.51 -19.75 30.10
CA TYR A 296 -19.11 -21.08 30.08
C TYR A 296 -18.00 -22.12 30.15
N THR A 297 -17.78 -22.67 31.34
CA THR A 297 -16.96 -23.87 31.52
C THR A 297 -17.77 -25.07 31.03
N PHE A 298 -17.45 -25.58 29.83
CA PHE A 298 -17.97 -26.87 29.37
C PHE A 298 -17.23 -28.00 30.08
N HIS A 299 -17.86 -28.63 31.07
CA HIS A 299 -17.49 -29.97 31.48
C HIS A 299 -18.20 -30.97 30.57
N ARG A 300 -17.42 -31.68 29.73
CA ARG A 300 -17.88 -32.89 29.05
C ARG A 300 -17.99 -33.99 30.09
N THR A 301 -19.21 -34.35 30.45
CA THR A 301 -19.50 -35.63 31.09
C THR A 301 -20.40 -36.39 30.12
N THR A 302 -19.87 -37.45 29.51
CA THR A 302 -20.63 -38.41 28.70
C THR A 302 -21.47 -39.29 29.62
N ILE A 303 -22.80 -39.20 29.53
CA ILE A 303 -23.74 -40.26 29.96
C ILE A 303 -24.95 -40.28 29.01
N ASP A 304 -25.39 -41.48 28.68
CA ASP A 304 -26.44 -41.88 27.76
C ASP A 304 -27.81 -41.20 27.95
N GLY A 305 -28.47 -40.85 26.83
CA GLY A 305 -29.93 -40.83 26.69
C GLY A 305 -30.74 -39.68 27.33
N TYR A 306 -31.42 -38.93 26.46
CA TYR A 306 -32.63 -38.09 26.68
C TYR A 306 -32.52 -36.60 27.09
N LEU A 307 -33.16 -35.78 26.22
CA LEU A 307 -33.93 -34.53 26.38
C LEU A 307 -33.33 -33.31 27.13
N LEU A 308 -33.17 -32.22 26.38
CA LEU A 308 -32.92 -30.86 26.85
C LEU A 308 -34.12 -30.28 27.62
N SER A 309 -33.87 -29.70 28.80
CA SER A 309 -34.67 -28.59 29.33
C SER A 309 -33.72 -27.45 29.71
N CYS A 310 -33.96 -26.25 29.17
CA CYS A 310 -33.19 -25.05 29.46
C CYS A 310 -33.94 -24.24 30.53
N LYS A 311 -33.34 -24.03 31.71
CA LYS A 311 -33.81 -23.04 32.69
C LYS A 311 -32.90 -21.81 32.63
N ILE A 312 -33.51 -20.67 32.33
CA ILE A 312 -32.90 -19.34 32.43
C ILE A 312 -33.09 -18.85 33.88
N GLY A 313 -32.00 -18.60 34.58
CA GLY A 313 -31.94 -17.68 35.74
C GLY A 313 -30.83 -16.68 35.41
N GLY A 314 -30.98 -15.37 35.52
CA GLY A 314 -31.71 -14.57 36.49
C GLY A 314 -30.71 -13.47 36.87
N PHE A 315 -31.07 -12.21 36.66
CA PHE A 315 -30.20 -11.03 36.77
C PHE A 315 -29.54 -10.89 38.15
N LEU A 316 -28.23 -10.58 38.14
CA LEU A 316 -27.57 -9.56 38.96
C LEU A 316 -26.39 -8.98 38.17
#